data_AF-A0A7R9PAY5-F1
#
_entry.id   AF-A0A7R9PAY5-F1
#
_cell.length_a   1.000
_cell.length_b   1.000
_cell.length_c   1.000
_cell.angle_alpha   90.00
_cell.angle_beta   90.00
_cell.angle_gamma   90.00
#
_symmetry.space_group_name_H-M   'P 1'
#
loop_
_entity.id
_entity.type
_entity.pdbx_description
1 polymer ?
#
loop_
_entity_poly.entity_id
_entity_poly.type
_entity_poly.pdbx_seq_one_letter_code
_entity_poly.pdbx_strand_id
1 'polypeptide(L)'
;MIGSERRDVRGEGLYEYVWLSDDSLQLEKKVLKQHWNNRQRWSLYLRYSSPMASLVLTDSSQLTSHIQNLDCAVTVNSDLGDPQPLLLRPGGTKDGFGFKLPTPPSDVINFNRGETVRIACPGSFITVRGAGVTEAVATCVTGRTFTIEGFSYDFRNLVCSSYPWHTARNTGRICNSGRASEIEIGFLVGTDFFRVLDVCFDNNQLNPLWTKFDLVGSIGGYQRSFPRPSWIRGAFYPRVSPDNQYLRANQIATIGEILGSQALGERYVSRTTDFYLARGHLVAKADYVYGSQHRATFYYVNAAPQWQTFNGGNWERLESSVRNYASSRRFNLVVYTGTYGVTTLPNARGQQRELYLYDDANGNHALPIPKVFWKVVYNPVTRAGAVFLGVNNPYLTTLTNDYLLCADVSNRISWLLWSPNNLTLGYSYVCEVNDFRRAVPTLPGFTVTSLLT
;
A
#
# COMPACT_ATOMS: atom_id res chain seq x y z
N MET A 1 8.92 35.53 -29.44
CA MET A 1 9.61 35.87 -28.18
C MET A 1 8.78 36.94 -27.49
N ILE A 2 8.20 36.64 -26.32
CA ILE A 2 7.47 37.62 -25.53
C ILE A 2 7.82 37.40 -24.05
N GLY A 3 8.66 38.30 -23.51
CA GLY A 3 8.89 38.60 -22.09
C GLY A 3 9.26 37.48 -21.11
N SER A 4 10.37 37.65 -20.38
CA SER A 4 10.64 36.93 -19.13
C SER A 4 10.73 37.94 -17.99
N GLU A 5 10.13 37.63 -16.84
CA GLU A 5 10.26 38.43 -15.61
C GLU A 5 10.91 37.56 -14.53
N ARG A 6 11.99 38.07 -13.93
CA ARG A 6 12.64 37.45 -12.77
C ARG A 6 12.23 38.21 -11.51
N ARG A 7 11.75 37.50 -10.50
CA ARG A 7 11.50 38.05 -9.18
C ARG A 7 12.21 37.24 -8.11
N ASP A 8 12.85 37.94 -7.20
CA ASP A 8 13.43 37.39 -5.99
C ASP A 8 12.39 37.55 -4.86
N VAL A 9 11.93 36.43 -4.30
CA VAL A 9 11.02 36.41 -3.16
C VAL A 9 11.80 35.83 -1.99
N ARG A 10 11.98 36.66 -0.96
CA ARG A 10 12.79 36.44 0.24
C ARG A 10 12.82 34.97 0.68
N GLY A 11 13.93 34.29 0.37
CA GLY A 11 14.37 33.06 1.05
C GLY A 11 14.27 31.75 0.29
N GLU A 12 13.63 31.67 -0.88
CA GLU A 12 13.45 30.38 -1.59
C GLU A 12 13.67 30.49 -3.12
N GLY A 13 14.91 30.72 -3.57
CA GLY A 13 15.36 30.42 -4.94
C GLY A 13 14.84 31.31 -6.09
N LEU A 14 15.55 31.28 -7.23
CA LEU A 14 15.25 32.06 -8.44
C LEU A 14 14.16 31.39 -9.29
N TYR A 15 13.12 32.13 -9.68
CA TYR A 15 12.06 31.71 -10.59
C TYR A 15 12.10 32.50 -11.90
N GLU A 16 11.88 31.83 -13.04
CA GLU A 16 11.77 32.44 -14.36
C GLU A 16 10.43 32.05 -14.99
N TYR A 17 9.60 33.05 -15.33
CA TYR A 17 8.27 32.87 -15.92
C TYR A 17 8.33 33.13 -17.44
N VAL A 18 7.70 32.27 -18.24
CA VAL A 18 7.62 32.41 -19.70
C VAL A 18 6.17 32.30 -20.15
N TRP A 19 5.72 33.22 -21.01
CA TRP A 19 4.37 33.28 -21.56
C TRP A 19 4.35 32.82 -23.03
N LEU A 20 3.33 32.06 -23.43
CA LEU A 20 3.08 31.70 -24.83
C LEU A 20 1.60 31.99 -25.13
N SER A 21 1.33 32.81 -26.14
CA SER A 21 -0.01 33.06 -26.66
C SER A 21 -0.30 32.12 -27.82
N ASP A 22 -1.45 31.45 -27.80
CA ASP A 22 -2.05 30.83 -28.98
C ASP A 22 -3.52 31.26 -29.04
N ASP A 23 -3.92 31.85 -30.16
CA ASP A 23 -5.24 32.47 -30.34
C ASP A 23 -6.27 31.40 -30.73
N SER A 24 -6.74 30.64 -29.74
CA SER A 24 -8.10 30.07 -29.68
C SER A 24 -8.26 29.25 -28.40
N LEU A 25 -9.26 29.61 -27.59
CA LEU A 25 -9.57 29.08 -26.25
C LEU A 25 -8.55 29.46 -25.15
N GLN A 26 -8.96 30.43 -24.32
CA GLN A 26 -8.25 30.88 -23.12
C GLN A 26 -8.03 29.73 -22.11
N LEU A 27 -6.86 29.09 -22.19
CA LEU A 27 -6.32 28.15 -21.21
C LEU A 27 -4.98 28.73 -20.72
N GLU A 28 -4.93 29.23 -19.48
CA GLU A 28 -3.66 29.60 -18.83
C GLU A 28 -2.79 28.35 -18.63
N LYS A 29 -1.68 28.25 -19.36
CA LYS A 29 -0.64 27.24 -19.10
C LYS A 29 0.44 27.83 -18.19
N LYS A 30 0.48 27.42 -16.93
CA LYS A 30 1.61 27.68 -16.02
C LYS A 30 2.61 26.51 -16.05
N VAL A 31 3.86 26.80 -16.40
CA VAL A 31 4.98 25.85 -16.30
C VAL A 31 5.90 26.30 -15.17
N LEU A 32 6.07 25.44 -14.15
CA LEU A 32 7.00 25.67 -13.04
C LEU A 32 8.31 24.91 -13.31
N LYS A 33 9.44 25.63 -13.28
CA LYS A 33 10.78 25.06 -13.39
C LYS A 33 11.44 25.14 -12.01
N GLN A 34 11.64 24.00 -11.35
CA GLN A 34 12.27 23.92 -10.03
C GLN A 34 13.71 23.44 -10.18
N HIS A 35 14.69 24.24 -9.75
CA HIS A 35 16.11 23.87 -9.77
C HIS A 35 16.54 23.29 -8.42
N TRP A 36 16.71 21.97 -8.36
CA TRP A 36 17.47 21.28 -7.31
C TRP A 36 18.47 20.34 -7.98
N ASN A 37 19.72 20.37 -7.50
CA ASN A 37 20.92 19.67 -7.98
C ASN A 37 20.69 18.51 -8.99
N ASN A 38 21.11 18.76 -10.23
CA ASN A 38 21.44 17.80 -11.30
C ASN A 38 20.43 16.69 -11.67
N ARG A 39 19.11 16.96 -11.67
CA ARG A 39 18.15 16.24 -12.55
C ARG A 39 17.01 17.15 -12.99
N GLN A 40 16.82 17.34 -14.30
CA GLN A 40 15.66 18.05 -14.84
C GLN A 40 14.44 17.12 -14.88
N ARG A 41 13.33 17.51 -14.24
CA ARG A 41 12.00 16.88 -14.39
C ARG A 41 10.96 17.96 -14.70
N TRP A 42 10.11 17.69 -15.68
CA TRP A 42 8.96 18.53 -16.04
C TRP A 42 7.69 17.96 -15.40
N SER A 43 6.84 18.81 -14.81
CA SER A 43 5.51 18.43 -14.32
C SER A 43 4.46 19.34 -14.96
N LEU A 44 3.46 18.75 -15.63
CA LEU A 44 2.35 19.47 -16.26
C LEU A 44 1.12 19.37 -15.33
N TYR A 45 0.54 20.52 -14.94
CA TYR A 45 -0.72 20.58 -14.21
C TYR A 45 -1.83 21.07 -15.16
N LEU A 46 -2.89 20.29 -15.33
CA LEU A 46 -4.12 20.70 -16.01
C LEU A 46 -5.23 20.81 -14.95
N ARG A 47 -5.83 22.00 -14.79
CA ARG A 47 -7.11 22.16 -14.08
C ARG A 47 -8.24 22.22 -15.11
N TYR A 48 -9.24 21.36 -14.94
CA TYR A 48 -10.52 21.49 -15.65
C TYR A 48 -11.46 22.39 -14.84
N SER A 49 -11.96 23.45 -15.45
CA SER A 49 -13.13 24.22 -14.98
C SER A 49 -14.38 23.66 -15.64
N SER A 50 -15.39 23.29 -14.85
CA SER A 50 -16.74 22.96 -15.35
C SER A 50 -17.62 24.23 -15.31
N PRO A 51 -18.58 24.41 -16.24
CA PRO A 51 -19.48 25.56 -16.20
C PRO A 51 -20.58 25.37 -15.14
N MET A 52 -20.81 26.39 -14.32
CA MET A 52 -21.93 26.43 -13.37
C MET A 52 -23.26 26.55 -14.12
N ALA A 53 -24.18 25.62 -13.88
CA ALA A 53 -25.60 25.83 -14.15
C ALA A 53 -26.21 26.60 -12.97
N SER A 54 -26.76 27.79 -13.24
CA SER A 54 -27.53 28.56 -12.25
C SER A 54 -28.85 27.86 -11.94
N LEU A 55 -29.00 27.37 -10.71
CA LEU A 55 -30.29 27.00 -10.15
C LEU A 55 -30.83 28.21 -9.37
N VAL A 56 -31.92 28.80 -9.85
CA VAL A 56 -32.66 29.83 -9.12
C VAL A 56 -33.43 29.12 -8.01
N LEU A 57 -32.99 29.30 -6.76
CA LEU A 57 -33.73 28.85 -5.58
C LEU A 57 -34.86 29.85 -5.32
N THR A 58 -36.09 29.41 -5.55
CA THR A 58 -37.28 30.02 -4.97
C THR A 58 -37.68 29.21 -3.74
N ASP A 59 -38.05 29.96 -2.71
CA ASP A 59 -38.70 29.56 -1.47
C ASP A 59 -37.85 28.88 -0.36
N SER A 60 -37.63 29.68 0.68
CA SER A 60 -36.95 29.33 1.92
C SER A 60 -37.98 28.91 2.96
N SER A 61 -38.58 27.74 2.81
CA SER A 61 -39.24 27.05 3.92
C SER A 61 -39.29 25.55 3.61
N GLN A 62 -38.88 24.71 4.57
CA GLN A 62 -38.83 23.23 4.51
C GLN A 62 -37.53 22.55 4.06
N LEU A 63 -36.39 22.95 4.64
CA LEU A 63 -35.25 22.03 4.77
C LEU A 63 -34.68 22.01 6.20
N THR A 64 -35.52 21.65 7.17
CA THR A 64 -35.03 21.05 8.43
C THR A 64 -34.58 19.61 8.15
N SER A 65 -33.47 19.49 7.43
CA SER A 65 -32.75 18.22 7.33
C SER A 65 -31.89 18.05 8.58
N HIS A 66 -31.95 16.86 9.18
CA HIS A 66 -31.16 16.45 10.34
C HIS A 66 -29.66 16.77 10.14
N ILE A 67 -29.21 17.89 10.72
CA ILE A 67 -27.80 18.04 11.09
C ILE A 67 -27.60 17.04 12.23
N GLN A 68 -27.01 15.88 11.96
CA GLN A 68 -26.37 15.13 13.04
C GLN A 68 -25.32 16.09 13.62
N ASN A 69 -25.60 16.64 14.80
CA ASN A 69 -24.65 17.44 15.55
C ASN A 69 -23.51 16.50 15.97
N LEU A 70 -22.56 16.30 15.07
CA LEU A 70 -21.29 15.67 15.38
C LEU A 70 -20.55 16.62 16.31
N ASP A 71 -20.43 16.20 17.57
CA ASP A 71 -19.89 17.07 18.61
C ASP A 71 -18.37 17.03 18.64
N CYS A 72 -17.73 15.88 18.35
CA CYS A 72 -16.27 15.82 18.22
C CYS A 72 -15.80 15.42 16.83
N ALA A 73 -14.71 16.07 16.39
CA ALA A 73 -14.04 15.85 15.13
C ALA A 73 -12.53 15.79 15.34
N VAL A 74 -11.90 14.70 14.92
CA VAL A 74 -10.44 14.48 15.00
C VAL A 74 -9.91 14.17 13.62
N THR A 75 -8.98 14.98 13.13
CA THR A 75 -8.38 14.80 11.80
C THR A 75 -7.19 13.85 11.85
N VAL A 76 -7.22 12.81 11.02
CA VAL A 76 -6.18 11.77 10.94
C VAL A 76 -4.80 12.35 10.59
N ASN A 77 -4.73 13.40 9.78
CA ASN A 77 -3.46 14.00 9.34
C ASN A 77 -2.97 15.18 10.21
N SER A 78 -3.73 15.68 11.19
CA SER A 78 -3.33 16.87 11.97
C SER A 78 -3.63 16.83 13.47
N ASP A 79 -4.56 16.00 13.94
CA ASP A 79 -5.00 15.99 15.35
C ASP A 79 -4.54 14.75 16.13
N LEU A 80 -3.94 13.76 15.46
CA LEU A 80 -3.30 12.63 16.12
C LEU A 80 -1.93 13.04 16.65
N GLY A 81 -1.72 12.94 17.96
CA GLY A 81 -0.40 13.16 18.57
C GLY A 81 0.61 12.08 18.18
N ASP A 82 1.89 12.32 18.40
CA ASP A 82 2.97 11.40 18.04
C ASP A 82 3.83 11.07 19.28
N PRO A 83 4.06 9.79 19.63
CA PRO A 83 3.55 8.56 19.01
C PRO A 83 2.04 8.34 19.19
N GLN A 84 1.33 8.16 18.07
CA GLN A 84 -0.14 7.97 18.08
C GLN A 84 -0.55 6.60 18.64
N PRO A 85 -1.62 6.53 19.45
CA PRO A 85 -2.19 5.26 19.89
C PRO A 85 -2.99 4.56 18.79
N LEU A 86 -3.38 3.31 19.05
CA LEU A 86 -4.42 2.66 18.27
C LEU A 86 -5.78 3.24 18.65
N LEU A 87 -6.60 3.54 17.64
CA LEU A 87 -7.98 3.98 17.82
C LEU A 87 -8.91 2.82 17.44
N LEU A 88 -9.46 2.17 18.45
CA LEU A 88 -10.27 0.96 18.33
C LEU A 88 -11.73 1.25 18.69
N ARG A 89 -12.65 0.60 17.98
CA ARG A 89 -14.07 0.61 18.32
C ARG A 89 -14.28 -0.28 19.56
N PRO A 90 -14.86 0.23 20.65
CA PRO A 90 -15.23 -0.62 21.79
C PRO A 90 -16.16 -1.76 21.33
N GLY A 91 -15.81 -3.00 21.67
CA GLY A 91 -16.55 -4.19 21.20
C GLY A 91 -16.45 -4.47 19.69
N GLY A 92 -15.56 -3.78 18.97
CA GLY A 92 -15.36 -3.95 17.54
C GLY A 92 -14.78 -5.32 17.18
N THR A 93 -14.84 -5.63 15.89
CA THR A 93 -14.18 -6.82 15.33
C THR A 93 -12.67 -6.74 15.52
N LYS A 94 -11.98 -7.88 15.44
CA LYS A 94 -10.52 -7.97 15.62
C LYS A 94 -9.75 -7.91 14.30
N ASP A 95 -10.39 -7.38 13.26
CA ASP A 95 -9.85 -7.20 11.91
C ASP A 95 -9.75 -5.70 11.57
N GLY A 96 -9.56 -5.37 10.29
CA GLY A 96 -9.47 -3.99 9.82
C GLY A 96 -10.68 -3.12 10.18
N PHE A 97 -11.86 -3.70 10.42
CA PHE A 97 -13.09 -2.99 10.79
C PHE A 97 -13.20 -2.71 12.30
N GLY A 98 -12.28 -3.25 13.10
CA GLY A 98 -12.13 -2.99 14.53
C GLY A 98 -11.60 -1.58 14.86
N PHE A 99 -11.01 -0.91 13.88
CA PHE A 99 -10.45 0.43 14.04
C PHE A 99 -11.51 1.52 13.88
N LYS A 100 -11.32 2.69 14.50
CA LYS A 100 -12.33 3.75 14.48
C LYS A 100 -12.58 4.32 13.07
N LEU A 101 -11.62 4.56 12.20
CA LEU A 101 -11.79 5.04 10.81
C LEU A 101 -12.46 6.44 10.60
N PRO A 102 -11.95 7.24 9.65
CA PRO A 102 -12.54 8.51 9.27
C PRO A 102 -13.82 8.33 8.43
N THR A 103 -14.62 9.39 8.34
CA THR A 103 -15.84 9.41 7.53
C THR A 103 -15.49 9.72 6.07
N PRO A 104 -15.68 8.78 5.12
CA PRO A 104 -15.35 9.03 3.72
C PRO A 104 -16.17 10.21 3.15
N PRO A 105 -15.61 11.04 2.25
CA PRO A 105 -14.27 10.97 1.68
C PRO A 105 -13.19 11.75 2.47
N SER A 106 -13.49 12.20 3.69
CA SER A 106 -12.55 13.02 4.48
C SER A 106 -11.56 12.16 5.28
N ASP A 107 -10.58 12.83 5.88
CA ASP A 107 -9.67 12.27 6.88
C ASP A 107 -10.14 12.61 8.31
N VAL A 108 -11.41 13.00 8.48
CA VAL A 108 -11.98 13.37 9.77
C VAL A 108 -12.70 12.18 10.40
N ILE A 109 -12.31 11.86 11.62
CA ILE A 109 -13.01 10.91 12.49
C ILE A 109 -14.06 11.69 13.29
N ASN A 110 -15.31 11.36 13.04
CA ASN A 110 -16.45 11.98 13.70
C ASN A 110 -16.95 11.12 14.86
N PHE A 111 -17.31 11.79 15.96
CA PHE A 111 -17.91 11.19 17.14
C PHE A 111 -19.16 11.98 17.55
N ASN A 112 -20.23 11.26 17.88
CA ASN A 112 -21.36 11.85 18.59
C ASN A 112 -20.96 12.17 20.03
N ARG A 113 -21.56 13.17 20.68
CA ARG A 113 -21.36 13.38 22.11
C ARG A 113 -21.72 12.12 22.90
N GLY A 114 -20.85 11.75 23.83
CA GLY A 114 -20.97 10.51 24.59
C GLY A 114 -20.47 9.27 23.84
N GLU A 115 -20.13 9.35 22.54
CA GLU A 115 -19.53 8.23 21.83
C GLU A 115 -18.11 7.97 22.33
N THR A 116 -17.78 6.69 22.50
CA THR A 116 -16.52 6.24 23.08
C THR A 116 -15.56 5.66 22.04
N VAL A 117 -14.26 5.83 22.26
CA VAL A 117 -13.18 5.17 21.52
C VAL A 117 -12.21 4.50 22.50
N ARG A 118 -11.81 3.27 22.19
CA ARG A 118 -10.76 2.54 22.93
C ARG A 118 -9.41 2.95 22.38
N ILE A 119 -8.59 3.51 23.24
CA ILE A 119 -7.22 3.95 22.96
C ILE A 119 -6.29 2.88 23.51
N ALA A 120 -5.36 2.38 22.68
CA ALA A 120 -4.44 1.33 23.10
C ALA A 120 -3.00 1.59 22.67
N CYS A 121 -2.07 1.26 23.57
CA CYS A 121 -0.63 1.41 23.42
C CYS A 121 0.08 0.05 23.63
N PRO A 122 -0.11 -0.94 22.74
CA PRO A 122 0.51 -2.25 22.90
C PRO A 122 2.05 -2.13 22.94
N GLY A 123 2.67 -2.80 23.91
CA GLY A 123 4.11 -2.72 24.16
C GLY A 123 4.57 -1.40 24.82
N SER A 124 3.65 -0.51 25.19
CA SER A 124 3.93 0.76 25.86
C SER A 124 2.75 1.20 26.73
N PHE A 125 2.61 2.49 27.01
CA PHE A 125 1.51 3.02 27.83
C PHE A 125 1.12 4.43 27.39
N ILE A 126 -0.09 4.85 27.75
CA ILE A 126 -0.56 6.24 27.73
C ILE A 126 -0.64 6.74 29.18
N THR A 127 -0.30 8.01 29.41
CA THR A 127 -0.40 8.61 30.75
C THR A 127 -1.80 9.15 30.97
N VAL A 128 -2.55 8.53 31.90
CA VAL A 128 -3.87 8.98 32.36
C VAL A 128 -3.76 9.32 33.83
N ARG A 129 -4.13 10.55 34.20
CA ARG A 129 -4.04 11.08 35.58
C ARG A 129 -2.68 10.86 36.27
N GLY A 130 -1.59 10.92 35.51
CA GLY A 130 -0.23 10.72 36.02
C GLY A 130 0.19 9.25 36.17
N ALA A 131 -0.70 8.30 35.91
CA ALA A 131 -0.40 6.87 35.87
C ALA A 131 -0.29 6.36 34.42
N GLY A 132 0.65 5.45 34.17
CA GLY A 132 0.75 4.77 32.88
C GLY A 132 -0.25 3.63 32.80
N VAL A 133 -1.12 3.65 31.78
CA VAL A 133 -2.06 2.56 31.47
C VAL A 133 -1.82 2.08 30.05
N THR A 134 -1.98 0.78 29.80
CA THR A 134 -1.79 0.22 28.45
C THR A 134 -2.94 0.59 27.51
N GLU A 135 -4.11 0.90 28.08
CA GLU A 135 -5.34 1.17 27.38
C GLU A 135 -6.25 2.12 28.17
N ALA A 136 -7.09 2.87 27.47
CA ALA A 136 -8.09 3.74 28.07
C ALA A 136 -9.33 3.86 27.16
N VAL A 137 -10.48 4.20 27.74
CA VAL A 137 -11.69 4.55 26.97
C VAL A 137 -11.91 6.05 27.06
N ALA A 138 -11.84 6.71 25.92
CA ALA A 138 -12.07 8.15 25.78
C ALA A 138 -13.49 8.41 25.27
N THR A 139 -14.21 9.34 25.89
CA THR A 139 -15.61 9.68 25.58
C THR A 139 -15.68 11.07 24.98
N CYS A 140 -16.32 11.23 23.82
CA CYS A 140 -16.48 12.53 23.16
C CYS A 140 -17.31 13.50 24.01
N VAL A 141 -16.80 14.72 24.22
CA VAL A 141 -17.51 15.83 24.84
C VAL A 141 -17.90 16.89 23.79
N THR A 142 -16.90 17.55 23.21
CA THR A 142 -17.08 18.58 22.16
C THR A 142 -15.75 18.92 21.48
N GLY A 143 -15.76 19.31 20.21
CA GLY A 143 -14.60 19.68 19.42
C GLY A 143 -13.54 18.55 19.36
N ARG A 144 -12.42 18.74 20.04
CA ARG A 144 -11.37 17.72 20.22
C ARG A 144 -11.22 17.28 21.67
N THR A 145 -12.16 17.67 22.53
CA THR A 145 -12.11 17.36 23.96
C THR A 145 -12.83 16.06 24.23
N PHE A 146 -12.10 15.15 24.88
CA PHE A 146 -12.59 13.84 25.30
C PHE A 146 -12.37 13.67 26.80
N THR A 147 -13.20 12.87 27.45
CA THR A 147 -13.01 12.52 28.86
C THR A 147 -12.56 11.07 29.03
N ILE A 148 -11.61 10.85 29.94
CA ILE A 148 -11.18 9.53 30.41
C ILE A 148 -11.33 9.55 31.93
N GLU A 149 -12.11 8.62 32.49
CA GLU A 149 -12.41 8.58 33.94
C GLU A 149 -12.90 9.92 34.53
N GLY A 150 -13.64 10.70 33.73
CA GLY A 150 -14.17 12.01 34.13
C GLY A 150 -13.20 13.19 33.97
N PHE A 151 -11.95 12.96 33.57
CA PHE A 151 -10.96 14.02 33.32
C PHE A 151 -10.90 14.38 31.84
N SER A 152 -10.86 15.67 31.54
CA SER A 152 -10.83 16.19 30.17
C SER A 152 -9.42 16.20 29.58
N TYR A 153 -9.33 15.76 28.33
CA TYR A 153 -8.12 15.72 27.52
C TYR A 153 -8.40 16.33 26.15
N ASP A 154 -7.47 17.12 25.62
CA ASP A 154 -7.42 17.34 24.17
C ASP A 154 -6.93 16.04 23.52
N PHE A 155 -7.62 15.57 22.49
CA PHE A 155 -7.32 14.32 21.82
C PHE A 155 -5.87 14.25 21.32
N ARG A 156 -5.29 15.39 20.92
CA ARG A 156 -3.89 15.45 20.46
C ARG A 156 -2.89 15.07 21.54
N ASN A 157 -3.25 15.22 22.81
CA ASN A 157 -2.39 14.90 23.94
C ASN A 157 -2.51 13.43 24.38
N LEU A 158 -3.43 12.65 23.78
CA LEU A 158 -3.57 11.23 24.05
C LEU A 158 -2.54 10.45 23.22
N VAL A 159 -1.30 10.42 23.71
CA VAL A 159 -0.15 9.81 23.04
C VAL A 159 0.39 8.61 23.81
N CYS A 160 0.94 7.64 23.08
CA CYS A 160 1.69 6.54 23.69
C CYS A 160 3.13 6.97 23.99
N SER A 161 3.75 6.37 25.00
CA SER A 161 5.16 6.57 25.32
C SER A 161 6.11 6.03 24.24
N SER A 162 5.64 5.13 23.39
CA SER A 162 6.30 4.71 22.15
C SER A 162 5.26 4.22 21.13
N TYR A 163 5.62 4.15 19.85
CA TYR A 163 4.70 3.65 18.81
C TYR A 163 4.13 2.27 19.18
N PRO A 164 2.81 2.05 19.04
CA PRO A 164 2.17 0.76 19.23
C PRO A 164 2.96 -0.40 18.59
N TRP A 165 3.34 -1.37 19.41
CA TRP A 165 4.10 -2.54 18.97
C TRP A 165 3.21 -3.51 18.20
N HIS A 166 3.60 -3.80 16.97
CA HIS A 166 3.00 -4.83 16.13
C HIS A 166 3.82 -6.12 16.20
N THR A 167 3.15 -7.26 16.00
CA THR A 167 3.76 -8.60 16.05
C THR A 167 3.30 -9.43 14.86
N ALA A 168 4.23 -10.15 14.25
CA ALA A 168 3.94 -11.24 13.31
C ALA A 168 4.10 -12.57 14.06
N ARG A 169 3.08 -13.44 14.01
CA ARG A 169 3.09 -14.75 14.69
C ARG A 169 2.47 -15.84 13.82
N ASN A 170 2.95 -17.06 13.97
CA ASN A 170 2.29 -18.23 13.39
C ASN A 170 0.90 -18.39 14.04
N THR A 171 -0.10 -18.65 13.22
CA THR A 171 -1.48 -18.94 13.68
C THR A 171 -1.64 -20.40 14.14
N GLY A 172 -0.68 -21.27 13.80
CA GLY A 172 -0.79 -22.72 13.92
C GLY A 172 -1.58 -23.36 12.76
N ARG A 173 -2.15 -22.56 11.85
CA ARG A 173 -2.82 -23.05 10.65
C ARG A 173 -1.82 -23.23 9.50
N ILE A 174 -2.21 -24.08 8.56
CA ILE A 174 -1.47 -24.37 7.33
C ILE A 174 -2.26 -23.84 6.12
N CYS A 175 -1.55 -23.50 5.06
CA CYS A 175 -2.10 -23.03 3.79
C CYS A 175 -1.42 -23.76 2.61
N ASN A 176 -1.86 -23.47 1.38
CA ASN A 176 -1.34 -24.13 0.17
C ASN A 176 -1.35 -25.67 0.26
N SER A 177 -2.53 -26.24 0.54
CA SER A 177 -2.71 -27.70 0.70
C SER A 177 -1.75 -28.36 1.70
N GLY A 178 -1.41 -27.62 2.77
CA GLY A 178 -0.59 -28.11 3.87
C GLY A 178 0.93 -27.99 3.69
N ARG A 179 1.39 -27.29 2.64
CA ARG A 179 2.82 -27.12 2.35
C ARG A 179 3.41 -25.81 2.89
N ALA A 180 2.58 -24.91 3.37
CA ALA A 180 2.97 -23.58 3.85
C ALA A 180 2.28 -23.25 5.19
N SER A 181 2.87 -22.33 5.94
CA SER A 181 2.33 -21.88 7.23
C SER A 181 1.55 -20.59 7.07
N GLU A 182 0.49 -20.43 7.87
CA GLU A 182 -0.23 -19.17 7.95
C GLU A 182 0.26 -18.32 9.13
N ILE A 183 0.67 -17.10 8.81
CA ILE A 183 1.15 -16.08 9.73
C ILE A 183 0.12 -14.94 9.77
N GLU A 184 -0.17 -14.44 10.95
CA GLU A 184 -0.94 -13.20 11.12
C GLU A 184 -0.03 -12.09 11.64
N ILE A 185 -0.25 -10.86 11.17
CA ILE A 185 0.43 -9.65 11.63
C ILE A 185 -0.60 -8.68 12.19
N GLY A 186 -0.34 -8.12 13.36
CA GLY A 186 -1.30 -7.27 14.06
C GLY A 186 -0.80 -6.75 15.40
N PHE A 187 -1.74 -6.31 16.23
CA PHE A 187 -1.46 -5.71 17.55
C PHE A 187 -2.08 -6.56 18.66
N LEU A 188 -1.29 -6.91 19.67
CA LEU A 188 -1.79 -7.59 20.87
C LEU A 188 -2.22 -6.54 21.90
N VAL A 189 -3.52 -6.43 22.15
CA VAL A 189 -4.15 -5.45 23.05
C VAL A 189 -4.93 -6.21 24.11
N GLY A 190 -4.37 -6.29 25.32
CA GLY A 190 -4.81 -7.23 26.35
C GLY A 190 -4.66 -8.67 25.84
N THR A 191 -5.76 -9.41 25.78
CA THR A 191 -5.82 -10.76 25.21
C THR A 191 -6.26 -10.80 23.75
N ASP A 192 -6.68 -9.65 23.21
CA ASP A 192 -7.19 -9.54 21.84
C ASP A 192 -6.05 -9.28 20.85
N PHE A 193 -6.10 -9.95 19.71
CA PHE A 193 -5.16 -9.69 18.61
C PHE A 193 -5.89 -8.99 17.47
N PHE A 194 -5.63 -7.70 17.30
CA PHE A 194 -6.16 -6.88 16.21
C PHE A 194 -5.32 -7.13 14.96
N ARG A 195 -5.81 -8.06 14.13
CA ARG A 195 -5.18 -8.49 12.90
C ARG A 195 -5.21 -7.35 11.86
N VAL A 196 -4.04 -7.11 11.27
CA VAL A 196 -3.85 -6.18 10.15
C VAL A 196 -3.86 -6.98 8.84
N LEU A 197 -3.04 -8.02 8.71
CA LEU A 197 -2.99 -8.86 7.51
C LEU A 197 -2.63 -10.32 7.84
N ASP A 198 -3.02 -11.22 6.94
CA ASP A 198 -2.60 -12.63 6.92
C ASP A 198 -1.54 -12.86 5.82
N VAL A 199 -0.67 -13.83 6.04
CA VAL A 199 0.35 -14.28 5.09
C VAL A 199 0.32 -15.81 5.02
N CYS A 200 0.25 -16.36 3.82
CA CYS A 200 0.62 -17.74 3.56
C CYS A 200 2.09 -17.81 3.12
N PHE A 201 2.92 -18.48 3.92
CA PHE A 201 4.37 -18.41 3.80
C PHE A 201 4.99 -19.79 3.58
N ASP A 202 5.77 -19.93 2.51
CA ASP A 202 6.57 -21.13 2.25
C ASP A 202 7.85 -21.09 3.08
N ASN A 203 7.94 -21.97 4.08
CA ASN A 203 9.09 -22.01 4.99
C ASN A 203 10.36 -22.60 4.37
N ASN A 204 10.25 -23.27 3.21
CA ASN A 204 11.38 -23.87 2.51
C ASN A 204 12.06 -22.84 1.60
N GLN A 205 11.26 -22.22 0.73
CA GLN A 205 11.73 -21.21 -0.22
C GLN A 205 11.81 -19.79 0.38
N LEU A 206 11.27 -19.60 1.59
CA LEU A 206 11.28 -18.35 2.34
C LEU A 206 10.55 -17.20 1.61
N ASN A 207 9.44 -17.48 0.95
CA ASN A 207 8.64 -16.51 0.22
C ASN A 207 7.15 -16.54 0.61
N PRO A 208 6.47 -15.37 0.56
CA PRO A 208 5.03 -15.34 0.66
C PRO A 208 4.38 -15.84 -0.65
N LEU A 209 3.48 -16.80 -0.51
CA LEU A 209 2.63 -17.30 -1.59
C LEU A 209 1.47 -16.33 -1.84
N TRP A 210 0.88 -15.84 -0.77
CA TRP A 210 -0.09 -14.76 -0.79
C TRP A 210 -0.20 -14.05 0.56
N THR A 211 -0.73 -12.83 0.54
CA THR A 211 -1.24 -12.11 1.69
C THR A 211 -2.72 -11.80 1.52
N LYS A 212 -3.41 -11.53 2.62
CA LYS A 212 -4.82 -11.14 2.64
C LYS A 212 -5.00 -9.98 3.62
N PHE A 213 -5.76 -8.97 3.21
CA PHE A 213 -6.22 -7.93 4.12
C PHE A 213 -7.58 -7.35 3.71
N ASP A 214 -8.16 -6.59 4.64
CA ASP A 214 -9.43 -5.89 4.47
C ASP A 214 -9.15 -4.42 4.11
N LEU A 215 -9.47 -4.02 2.88
CA LEU A 215 -9.34 -2.65 2.40
C LEU A 215 -10.64 -1.89 2.68
N VAL A 216 -10.55 -0.88 3.54
CA VAL A 216 -11.71 -0.10 4.00
C VAL A 216 -12.13 0.97 3.00
N GLY A 217 -13.43 1.23 2.88
CA GLY A 217 -13.98 2.28 2.02
C GLY A 217 -13.59 3.71 2.45
N SER A 218 -13.09 3.87 3.68
CA SER A 218 -12.58 5.14 4.22
C SER A 218 -11.11 5.41 3.87
N ILE A 219 -10.49 4.58 3.02
CA ILE A 219 -9.06 4.68 2.72
C ILE A 219 -8.65 6.02 2.10
N GLY A 220 -9.58 6.80 1.54
CA GLY A 220 -9.30 8.16 1.07
C GLY A 220 -8.75 9.10 2.16
N GLY A 221 -9.10 8.86 3.42
CA GLY A 221 -8.66 9.62 4.59
C GLY A 221 -7.38 9.11 5.27
N TYR A 222 -6.58 8.27 4.59
CA TYR A 222 -5.35 7.71 5.16
C TYR A 222 -4.29 8.77 5.53
N GLN A 223 -3.43 8.43 6.50
CA GLN A 223 -2.30 9.28 6.87
C GLN A 223 -1.28 9.39 5.75
N ARG A 224 -0.94 10.61 5.38
CA ARG A 224 0.08 10.87 4.35
C ARG A 224 1.44 11.04 4.99
N SER A 225 2.48 10.65 4.25
CA SER A 225 3.88 10.88 4.64
C SER A 225 4.31 10.32 6.00
N PHE A 226 3.55 9.39 6.59
CA PHE A 226 3.93 8.79 7.87
C PHE A 226 5.28 8.03 7.76
N PRO A 227 6.21 8.17 8.72
CA PRO A 227 7.56 7.61 8.61
C PRO A 227 7.57 6.09 8.39
N ARG A 228 8.50 5.62 7.55
CA ARG A 228 8.71 4.19 7.30
C ARG A 228 9.67 3.62 8.37
N PRO A 229 9.34 2.51 9.06
CA PRO A 229 10.27 1.85 9.95
C PRO A 229 11.28 0.99 9.17
N SER A 230 12.25 0.43 9.90
CA SER A 230 13.08 -0.67 9.41
C SER A 230 12.24 -1.94 9.20
N TRP A 231 12.69 -2.82 8.31
CA TRP A 231 12.06 -4.10 8.06
C TRP A 231 12.35 -5.09 9.19
N ILE A 232 11.38 -5.95 9.51
CA ILE A 232 11.49 -6.97 10.55
C ILE A 232 11.50 -8.36 9.91
N ARG A 233 12.57 -9.12 10.20
CA ARG A 233 12.72 -10.51 9.77
C ARG A 233 11.87 -11.49 10.59
N GLY A 234 11.80 -11.28 11.91
CA GLY A 234 11.22 -12.25 12.85
C GLY A 234 11.98 -13.59 12.84
N ALA A 235 11.35 -14.64 13.35
CA ALA A 235 11.89 -16.00 13.35
C ALA A 235 11.70 -16.75 12.01
N PHE A 236 11.08 -16.10 11.02
CA PHE A 236 10.62 -16.75 9.78
C PHE A 236 11.73 -17.02 8.75
N TYR A 237 12.93 -16.47 8.95
CA TYR A 237 14.07 -16.63 8.05
C TYR A 237 15.29 -17.18 8.81
N PRO A 238 15.27 -18.44 9.26
CA PRO A 238 16.30 -18.97 10.15
C PRO A 238 17.69 -19.09 9.49
N ARG A 239 17.74 -19.28 8.17
CA ARG A 239 18.97 -19.59 7.41
C ARG A 239 19.47 -18.44 6.54
N VAL A 240 18.66 -17.41 6.33
CA VAL A 240 18.94 -16.32 5.40
C VAL A 240 18.73 -15.00 6.12
N SER A 241 19.59 -14.01 5.84
CA SER A 241 19.41 -12.62 6.25
C SER A 241 18.85 -11.81 5.08
N PRO A 242 17.53 -11.55 5.00
CA PRO A 242 16.96 -10.76 3.92
C PRO A 242 17.56 -9.35 3.83
N ASP A 243 17.88 -8.71 4.96
CA ASP A 243 18.54 -7.41 4.98
C ASP A 243 19.83 -7.40 4.14
N ASN A 244 20.62 -8.48 4.25
CA ASN A 244 21.82 -8.64 3.43
C ASN A 244 21.47 -8.95 1.97
N GLN A 245 20.53 -9.86 1.71
CA GLN A 245 20.24 -10.29 0.34
C GLN A 245 19.62 -9.19 -0.54
N TYR A 246 18.93 -8.23 0.06
CA TYR A 246 18.41 -7.07 -0.67
C TYR A 246 19.45 -5.98 -0.95
N LEU A 247 20.70 -6.10 -0.47
CA LEU A 247 21.77 -5.18 -0.85
C LEU A 247 22.14 -5.40 -2.32
N ARG A 248 22.20 -4.32 -3.11
CA ARG A 248 22.51 -4.38 -4.55
C ARG A 248 23.82 -5.11 -4.84
N ALA A 249 24.84 -4.96 -4.00
CA ALA A 249 26.11 -5.68 -4.13
C ALA A 249 25.92 -7.21 -4.04
N ASN A 250 25.09 -7.67 -3.10
CA ASN A 250 24.80 -9.10 -2.94
C ASN A 250 23.89 -9.61 -4.06
N GLN A 251 22.94 -8.78 -4.55
CA GLN A 251 22.15 -9.11 -5.74
C GLN A 251 23.03 -9.30 -6.97
N ILE A 252 23.99 -8.39 -7.21
CA ILE A 252 24.95 -8.49 -8.32
C ILE A 252 25.76 -9.79 -8.21
N ALA A 253 26.31 -10.07 -7.03
CA ALA A 253 27.12 -11.28 -6.82
C ALA A 253 26.30 -12.56 -7.03
N THR A 254 25.11 -12.65 -6.41
CA THR A 254 24.24 -13.83 -6.46
C THR A 254 23.73 -14.08 -7.88
N ILE A 255 23.22 -13.04 -8.56
CA ILE A 255 22.76 -13.18 -9.95
C ILE A 255 23.95 -13.46 -10.89
N GLY A 256 25.11 -12.87 -10.62
CA GLY A 256 26.34 -13.17 -11.36
C GLY A 256 26.72 -14.65 -11.29
N GLU A 257 26.66 -15.25 -10.10
CA GLU A 257 26.91 -16.67 -9.87
C GLU A 257 25.90 -17.56 -10.62
N ILE A 258 24.59 -17.30 -10.44
CA ILE A 258 23.51 -18.03 -11.11
C ILE A 258 23.67 -18.02 -12.64
N LEU A 259 24.07 -16.88 -13.20
CA LEU A 259 24.27 -16.67 -14.63
C LEU A 259 25.68 -17.07 -15.13
N GLY A 260 26.57 -17.49 -14.23
CA GLY A 260 27.95 -17.88 -14.53
C GLY A 260 28.83 -16.73 -15.03
N SER A 261 28.51 -15.48 -14.69
CA SER A 261 29.28 -14.30 -15.07
C SER A 261 28.98 -13.09 -14.18
N GLN A 262 30.02 -12.60 -13.49
CA GLN A 262 29.96 -11.34 -12.74
C GLN A 262 29.52 -10.14 -13.60
N ALA A 263 29.95 -10.11 -14.87
CA ALA A 263 29.57 -9.05 -15.80
C ALA A 263 28.06 -9.07 -16.13
N LEU A 264 27.43 -10.24 -16.14
CA LEU A 264 25.98 -10.34 -16.27
C LEU A 264 25.27 -9.85 -15.00
N GLY A 265 25.79 -10.17 -13.81
CA GLY A 265 25.28 -9.61 -12.56
C GLY A 265 25.27 -8.08 -12.56
N GLU A 266 26.37 -7.45 -13.00
CA GLU A 266 26.50 -5.98 -13.10
C GLU A 266 25.65 -5.38 -14.24
N ARG A 267 25.40 -6.15 -15.31
CA ARG A 267 24.52 -5.74 -16.41
C ARG A 267 23.06 -5.67 -15.98
N TYR A 268 22.60 -6.66 -15.20
CA TYR A 268 21.20 -6.80 -14.81
C TYR A 268 20.87 -6.15 -13.47
N VAL A 269 21.84 -5.88 -12.61
CA VAL A 269 21.59 -5.13 -11.37
C VAL A 269 22.45 -3.89 -11.34
N SER A 270 21.80 -2.74 -11.46
CA SER A 270 22.45 -1.45 -11.40
C SER A 270 22.76 -1.03 -9.98
N ARG A 271 23.96 -0.49 -9.76
CA ARG A 271 24.36 0.15 -8.51
C ARG A 271 23.68 1.51 -8.27
N THR A 272 23.16 2.17 -9.31
CA THR A 272 22.73 3.58 -9.23
C THR A 272 21.34 3.89 -9.78
N THR A 273 20.77 3.05 -10.65
CA THR A 273 19.45 3.26 -11.26
C THR A 273 18.35 2.45 -10.58
N ASP A 274 17.13 2.45 -11.12
CA ASP A 274 16.00 1.66 -10.63
C ASP A 274 15.98 0.20 -11.15
N PHE A 275 17.05 -0.24 -11.81
CA PHE A 275 17.22 -1.63 -12.21
C PHE A 275 17.87 -2.44 -11.08
N TYR A 276 17.12 -2.66 -10.01
CA TYR A 276 17.50 -3.51 -8.88
C TYR A 276 16.26 -4.14 -8.27
N LEU A 277 16.43 -5.16 -7.43
CA LEU A 277 15.32 -5.80 -6.74
C LEU A 277 15.06 -5.10 -5.41
N ALA A 278 13.89 -4.50 -5.28
CA ALA A 278 13.40 -3.90 -4.07
C ALA A 278 12.63 -4.93 -3.22
N ARG A 279 12.42 -4.57 -1.96
CA ARG A 279 11.48 -5.23 -1.05
C ARG A 279 10.06 -4.83 -1.44
N GLY A 280 9.52 -5.49 -2.46
CA GLY A 280 8.17 -5.23 -2.97
C GLY A 280 7.13 -5.70 -1.96
N HIS A 281 6.35 -4.77 -1.40
CA HIS A 281 5.29 -5.10 -0.47
C HIS A 281 4.18 -5.88 -1.19
N LEU A 282 3.61 -6.89 -0.54
CA LEU A 282 2.37 -7.53 -1.01
C LEU A 282 1.14 -6.75 -0.51
N VAL A 283 1.13 -6.37 0.77
CA VAL A 283 0.22 -5.35 1.31
C VAL A 283 1.00 -4.06 1.53
N ALA A 284 0.66 -3.00 0.79
CA ALA A 284 1.41 -1.75 0.86
C ALA A 284 1.03 -0.96 2.12
N LYS A 285 1.97 -0.16 2.64
CA LYS A 285 1.70 0.69 3.81
C LYS A 285 0.47 1.59 3.59
N ALA A 286 0.32 2.12 2.37
CA ALA A 286 -0.73 3.07 2.01
C ALA A 286 -2.12 2.42 1.89
N ASP A 287 -2.21 1.10 2.00
CA ASP A 287 -3.48 0.37 2.02
C ASP A 287 -4.19 0.44 3.38
N TYR A 288 -3.58 1.08 4.38
CA TYR A 288 -4.19 1.34 5.69
C TYR A 288 -4.32 2.83 6.00
N VAL A 289 -5.30 3.14 6.85
CA VAL A 289 -5.58 4.51 7.28
C VAL A 289 -4.51 5.03 8.25
N TYR A 290 -4.19 4.26 9.29
CA TYR A 290 -3.34 4.73 10.38
C TYR A 290 -1.87 4.37 10.18
N GLY A 291 -0.98 5.27 10.60
CA GLY A 291 0.47 5.12 10.56
C GLY A 291 0.97 3.98 11.44
N SER A 292 0.29 3.67 12.54
CA SER A 292 0.56 2.44 13.30
C SER A 292 0.38 1.20 12.42
N GLN A 293 -0.71 1.10 11.65
CA GLN A 293 -0.93 0.02 10.69
C GLN A 293 0.08 0.05 9.53
N HIS A 294 0.53 1.24 9.09
CA HIS A 294 1.59 1.36 8.08
C HIS A 294 2.87 0.67 8.54
N ARG A 295 3.24 0.82 9.82
CA ARG A 295 4.45 0.18 10.37
C ARG A 295 4.34 -1.35 10.39
N ALA A 296 3.13 -1.86 10.66
CA ALA A 296 2.86 -3.29 10.68
C ALA A 296 3.04 -3.98 9.31
N THR A 297 3.13 -3.24 8.20
CA THR A 297 3.37 -3.85 6.87
C THR A 297 4.85 -4.19 6.61
N PHE A 298 5.79 -3.72 7.46
CA PHE A 298 7.24 -3.84 7.25
C PHE A 298 7.84 -5.12 7.82
N TYR A 299 7.20 -6.27 7.58
CA TYR A 299 7.80 -7.59 7.82
C TYR A 299 8.24 -8.21 6.51
N TYR A 300 9.41 -8.86 6.49
CA TYR A 300 9.89 -9.53 5.28
C TYR A 300 8.92 -10.59 4.74
N VAL A 301 8.13 -11.23 5.62
CA VAL A 301 7.07 -12.16 5.20
C VAL A 301 5.94 -11.50 4.41
N ASN A 302 5.82 -10.16 4.42
CA ASN A 302 4.91 -9.38 3.57
C ASN A 302 5.63 -8.79 2.34
N ALA A 303 6.79 -9.32 1.95
CA ALA A 303 7.53 -8.85 0.79
C ALA A 303 8.07 -9.99 -0.09
N ALA A 304 8.22 -9.67 -1.37
CA ALA A 304 8.93 -10.51 -2.33
C ALA A 304 9.87 -9.66 -3.21
N PRO A 305 10.93 -10.25 -3.80
CA PRO A 305 11.85 -9.52 -4.66
C PRO A 305 11.14 -8.94 -5.89
N GLN A 306 11.09 -7.62 -6.01
CA GLN A 306 10.38 -6.95 -7.08
C GLN A 306 11.29 -5.95 -7.77
N TRP A 307 11.39 -6.00 -9.10
CA TRP A 307 12.20 -5.04 -9.84
C TRP A 307 11.68 -3.63 -9.58
N GLN A 308 12.55 -2.70 -9.20
CA GLN A 308 12.13 -1.38 -8.74
C GLN A 308 11.43 -0.58 -9.86
N THR A 309 11.79 -0.80 -11.13
CA THR A 309 11.08 -0.22 -12.29
C THR A 309 9.62 -0.68 -12.36
N PHE A 310 9.30 -1.90 -11.94
CA PHE A 310 7.94 -2.44 -11.85
C PHE A 310 7.24 -2.01 -10.55
N ASN A 311 7.90 -2.17 -9.40
CA ASN A 311 7.41 -1.78 -8.08
C ASN A 311 6.95 -0.31 -8.05
N GLY A 312 7.83 0.62 -8.45
CA GLY A 312 7.50 2.04 -8.57
C GLY A 312 6.84 2.43 -9.90
N GLY A 313 6.52 1.46 -10.74
CA GLY A 313 5.92 1.61 -12.06
C GLY A 313 4.44 1.25 -12.05
N ASN A 314 4.06 0.23 -12.82
CA ASN A 314 2.65 -0.16 -12.93
C ASN A 314 2.10 -0.77 -11.64
N TRP A 315 2.94 -1.38 -10.78
CA TRP A 315 2.46 -1.94 -9.52
C TRP A 315 1.94 -0.88 -8.56
N GLU A 316 2.72 0.20 -8.33
CA GLU A 316 2.27 1.34 -7.52
C GLU A 316 0.99 1.98 -8.09
N ARG A 317 0.90 2.14 -9.42
CA ARG A 317 -0.29 2.68 -10.07
C ARG A 317 -1.52 1.81 -9.87
N LEU A 318 -1.36 0.49 -9.92
CA LEU A 318 -2.43 -0.46 -9.60
C LEU A 318 -2.88 -0.29 -8.15
N GLU A 319 -1.95 -0.32 -7.20
CA GLU A 319 -2.28 -0.15 -5.77
C GLU A 319 -3.02 1.17 -5.52
N SER A 320 -2.57 2.27 -6.14
CA SER A 320 -3.22 3.57 -6.09
C SER A 320 -4.63 3.55 -6.68
N SER A 321 -4.80 2.92 -7.85
CA SER A 321 -6.10 2.78 -8.53
C SER A 321 -7.10 1.99 -7.67
N VAL A 322 -6.65 0.91 -7.01
CA VAL A 322 -7.49 0.08 -6.12
C VAL A 322 -7.95 0.89 -4.90
N ARG A 323 -7.07 1.66 -4.26
CA ARG A 323 -7.45 2.55 -3.15
C ARG A 323 -8.45 3.62 -3.58
N ASN A 324 -8.24 4.23 -4.75
CA ASN A 324 -9.17 5.23 -5.30
C ASN A 324 -10.53 4.62 -5.63
N TYR A 325 -10.56 3.41 -6.19
CA TYR A 325 -11.79 2.68 -6.46
C TYR A 325 -12.57 2.39 -5.16
N ALA A 326 -11.90 1.82 -4.15
CA ALA A 326 -12.51 1.52 -2.85
C ALA A 326 -13.08 2.78 -2.19
N SER A 327 -12.30 3.87 -2.18
CA SER A 327 -12.70 5.16 -1.57
C SER A 327 -13.87 5.83 -2.31
N SER A 328 -13.79 5.95 -3.63
CA SER A 328 -14.83 6.62 -4.44
C SER A 328 -16.18 5.92 -4.38
N ARG A 329 -16.15 4.58 -4.27
CA ARG A 329 -17.35 3.74 -4.13
C ARG A 329 -17.77 3.49 -2.68
N ARG A 330 -16.94 3.89 -1.71
CA ARG A 330 -17.10 3.58 -0.27
C ARG A 330 -17.24 2.07 -0.02
N PHE A 331 -16.51 1.27 -0.79
CA PHE A 331 -16.56 -0.18 -0.68
C PHE A 331 -15.53 -0.69 0.32
N ASN A 332 -15.97 -1.62 1.16
CA ASN A 332 -15.10 -2.49 1.92
C ASN A 332 -14.79 -3.72 1.05
N LEU A 333 -13.51 -3.93 0.75
CA LEU A 333 -13.04 -4.96 -0.17
C LEU A 333 -12.11 -5.93 0.57
N VAL A 334 -12.09 -7.18 0.13
CA VAL A 334 -11.07 -8.15 0.53
C VAL A 334 -10.04 -8.19 -0.58
N VAL A 335 -8.77 -8.01 -0.22
CA VAL A 335 -7.68 -7.99 -1.17
C VAL A 335 -6.72 -9.13 -0.88
N TYR A 336 -6.43 -9.94 -1.89
CA TYR A 336 -5.33 -10.89 -1.85
C TYR A 336 -4.21 -10.39 -2.75
N THR A 337 -2.96 -10.59 -2.37
CA THR A 337 -1.81 -10.29 -3.22
C THR A 337 -0.82 -11.42 -3.12
N GLY A 338 -0.25 -11.87 -4.22
CA GLY A 338 0.70 -12.98 -4.18
C GLY A 338 1.62 -13.01 -5.39
N THR A 339 2.37 -14.11 -5.47
CA THR A 339 3.42 -14.32 -6.45
C THR A 339 3.16 -15.59 -7.25
N TYR A 340 3.72 -15.68 -8.46
CA TYR A 340 3.64 -16.87 -9.31
C TYR A 340 4.93 -17.05 -10.11
N GLY A 341 5.45 -18.28 -10.12
CA GLY A 341 6.66 -18.70 -10.85
C GLY A 341 7.93 -17.97 -10.42
N VAL A 342 9.06 -18.37 -10.99
CA VAL A 342 10.36 -17.70 -10.83
C VAL A 342 10.75 -17.06 -12.16
N THR A 343 11.20 -15.81 -12.13
CA THR A 343 11.63 -15.11 -13.34
C THR A 343 12.97 -15.65 -13.81
N THR A 344 13.27 -15.53 -15.11
CA THR A 344 14.52 -16.01 -15.68
C THR A 344 15.28 -14.92 -16.42
N LEU A 345 16.61 -15.09 -16.48
CA LEU A 345 17.50 -14.34 -17.37
C LEU A 345 18.47 -15.30 -18.08
N PRO A 346 18.95 -14.96 -19.28
CA PRO A 346 19.92 -15.79 -19.99
C PRO A 346 21.29 -15.74 -19.31
N ASN A 347 21.89 -16.91 -19.12
CA ASN A 347 23.27 -17.05 -18.67
C ASN A 347 24.28 -16.71 -19.78
N ALA A 348 25.58 -16.85 -19.50
CA ALA A 348 26.65 -16.58 -20.48
C ALA A 348 26.57 -17.43 -21.77
N ARG A 349 25.81 -18.53 -21.76
CA ARG A 349 25.56 -19.42 -22.91
C ARG A 349 24.19 -19.18 -23.57
N GLY A 350 23.45 -18.15 -23.15
CA GLY A 350 22.11 -17.83 -23.64
C GLY A 350 20.99 -18.70 -23.06
N GLN A 351 21.26 -19.61 -22.12
CA GLN A 351 20.26 -20.48 -21.51
C GLN A 351 19.54 -19.74 -20.38
N GLN A 352 18.21 -19.83 -20.33
CA GLN A 352 17.42 -19.22 -19.27
C GLN A 352 17.67 -19.89 -17.92
N ARG A 353 17.90 -19.08 -16.88
CA ARG A 353 18.09 -19.54 -15.50
C ARG A 353 17.15 -18.80 -14.57
N GLU A 354 16.49 -19.54 -13.69
CA GLU A 354 15.69 -18.98 -12.61
C GLU A 354 16.55 -18.16 -11.65
N LEU A 355 15.99 -17.05 -11.16
CA LEU A 355 16.72 -16.13 -10.30
C LEU A 355 16.21 -16.17 -8.86
N TYR A 356 17.17 -16.12 -7.93
CA TYR A 356 16.95 -16.13 -6.49
C TYR A 356 17.81 -15.04 -5.85
N LEU A 357 17.35 -14.48 -4.72
CA LEU A 357 18.19 -13.58 -3.93
C LEU A 357 19.10 -14.32 -2.94
N TYR A 358 18.96 -15.63 -2.82
CA TYR A 358 19.87 -16.47 -2.06
C TYR A 358 20.17 -17.74 -2.85
N ASP A 359 21.46 -17.98 -3.03
CA ASP A 359 22.03 -19.16 -3.66
C ASP A 359 23.29 -19.55 -2.89
N ASP A 360 23.47 -20.83 -2.59
CA ASP A 360 24.65 -21.34 -1.89
C ASP A 360 25.39 -22.40 -2.71
N ALA A 361 26.63 -22.71 -2.30
CA ALA A 361 27.49 -23.65 -3.02
C ALA A 361 26.95 -25.09 -3.06
N ASN A 362 25.96 -25.42 -2.24
CA ASN A 362 25.30 -26.73 -2.22
C ASN A 362 24.05 -26.76 -3.13
N GLY A 363 23.75 -25.66 -3.84
CA GLY A 363 22.58 -25.53 -4.69
C GLY A 363 21.28 -25.28 -3.92
N ASN A 364 21.36 -24.79 -2.68
CA ASN A 364 20.15 -24.37 -1.96
C ASN A 364 19.74 -22.97 -2.41
N HIS A 365 18.52 -22.86 -2.91
CA HIS A 365 17.93 -21.59 -3.31
C HIS A 365 16.87 -21.12 -2.31
N ALA A 366 16.80 -19.81 -2.07
CA ALA A 366 15.71 -19.19 -1.32
C ALA A 366 15.46 -17.76 -1.81
N LEU A 367 14.36 -17.15 -1.36
CA LEU A 367 13.93 -15.82 -1.83
C LEU A 367 13.81 -15.77 -3.37
N PRO A 368 13.00 -16.65 -3.99
CA PRO A 368 12.77 -16.63 -5.43
C PRO A 368 12.33 -15.25 -5.90
N ILE A 369 12.84 -14.82 -7.06
CA ILE A 369 12.39 -13.58 -7.71
C ILE A 369 11.16 -13.93 -8.54
N PRO A 370 9.94 -13.50 -8.15
CA PRO A 370 8.72 -13.92 -8.80
C PRO A 370 8.70 -13.55 -10.27
N LYS A 371 8.12 -14.42 -11.10
CA LYS A 371 7.87 -14.12 -12.51
C LYS A 371 6.73 -13.12 -12.67
N VAL A 372 5.66 -13.32 -11.91
CA VAL A 372 4.45 -12.50 -11.92
C VAL A 372 4.02 -12.19 -10.49
N PHE A 373 3.59 -10.96 -10.26
CA PHE A 373 2.79 -10.58 -9.09
C PHE A 373 1.33 -10.52 -9.50
N TRP A 374 0.44 -10.94 -8.61
CA TRP A 374 -1.00 -10.86 -8.83
C TRP A 374 -1.70 -10.25 -7.62
N LYS A 375 -2.81 -9.55 -7.86
CA LYS A 375 -3.65 -8.94 -6.83
C LYS A 375 -5.10 -9.22 -7.14
N VAL A 376 -5.80 -9.90 -6.25
CA VAL A 376 -7.26 -10.05 -6.31
C VAL A 376 -7.89 -8.89 -5.55
N VAL A 377 -8.87 -8.23 -6.17
CA VAL A 377 -9.76 -7.30 -5.48
C VAL A 377 -11.17 -7.87 -5.52
N TYR A 378 -11.75 -8.10 -4.35
CA TYR A 378 -13.03 -8.79 -4.20
C TYR A 378 -13.99 -7.98 -3.33
N ASN A 379 -15.20 -7.75 -3.82
CA ASN A 379 -16.28 -7.16 -3.04
C ASN A 379 -17.12 -8.30 -2.43
N PRO A 380 -17.10 -8.51 -1.10
CA PRO A 380 -17.81 -9.62 -0.46
C PRO A 380 -19.33 -9.48 -0.49
N VAL A 381 -19.86 -8.25 -0.65
CA VAL A 381 -21.30 -7.99 -0.69
C VAL A 381 -21.90 -8.40 -2.04
N THR A 382 -21.29 -7.95 -3.14
CA THR A 382 -21.77 -8.24 -4.50
C THR A 382 -21.19 -9.52 -5.08
N ARG A 383 -20.17 -10.10 -4.42
CA ARG A 383 -19.36 -11.23 -4.91
C ARG A 383 -18.70 -10.95 -6.27
N ALA A 384 -18.45 -9.67 -6.57
CA ALA A 384 -17.70 -9.25 -7.74
C ALA A 384 -16.20 -9.30 -7.45
N GLY A 385 -15.40 -9.79 -8.40
CA GLY A 385 -13.94 -9.85 -8.24
C GLY A 385 -13.18 -9.74 -9.55
N ALA A 386 -11.96 -9.24 -9.48
CA ALA A 386 -11.00 -9.20 -10.59
C ALA A 386 -9.59 -9.52 -10.09
N VAL A 387 -8.75 -10.08 -10.97
CA VAL A 387 -7.34 -10.34 -10.69
C VAL A 387 -6.49 -9.45 -11.58
N PHE A 388 -5.62 -8.66 -10.98
CA PHE A 388 -4.68 -7.78 -11.66
C PHE A 388 -3.30 -8.42 -11.61
N LEU A 389 -2.64 -8.52 -12.76
CA LEU A 389 -1.35 -9.20 -12.88
C LEU A 389 -0.31 -8.22 -13.38
N GLY A 390 0.92 -8.35 -12.88
CA GLY A 390 2.07 -7.57 -13.28
C GLY A 390 3.30 -8.46 -13.47
N VAL A 391 3.93 -8.35 -14.64
CA VAL A 391 5.12 -9.11 -15.00
C VAL A 391 6.36 -8.46 -14.38
N ASN A 392 7.09 -9.24 -13.59
CA ASN A 392 8.26 -8.80 -12.84
C ASN A 392 9.55 -9.13 -13.61
N ASN A 393 9.69 -8.58 -14.81
CA ASN A 393 10.92 -8.69 -15.60
C ASN A 393 11.06 -7.50 -16.57
N PRO A 394 11.87 -6.47 -16.24
CA PRO A 394 12.04 -5.30 -17.07
C PRO A 394 12.96 -5.53 -18.28
N TYR A 395 13.53 -6.74 -18.43
CA TYR A 395 14.43 -7.11 -19.52
C TYR A 395 13.75 -7.84 -20.67
N LEU A 396 12.44 -8.09 -20.57
CA LEU A 396 11.68 -8.65 -21.67
C LEU A 396 11.65 -7.67 -22.85
N THR A 397 11.95 -8.19 -24.03
CA THR A 397 11.78 -7.46 -25.30
C THR A 397 10.44 -7.78 -25.96
N THR A 398 9.92 -8.98 -25.70
CA THR A 398 8.61 -9.45 -26.15
C THR A 398 7.96 -10.25 -25.02
N LEU A 399 6.63 -10.22 -24.98
CA LEU A 399 5.87 -11.03 -24.04
C LEU A 399 5.60 -12.40 -24.66
N THR A 400 5.92 -13.45 -23.93
CA THR A 400 5.68 -14.84 -24.32
C THR A 400 4.47 -15.42 -23.58
N ASN A 401 3.82 -16.44 -24.16
CA ASN A 401 2.55 -16.99 -23.65
C ASN A 401 2.64 -17.54 -22.22
N ASP A 402 3.82 -17.95 -21.76
CA ASP A 402 4.08 -18.43 -20.41
C ASP A 402 4.03 -17.31 -19.34
N TYR A 403 3.88 -16.04 -19.72
CA TYR A 403 3.55 -14.93 -18.82
C TYR A 403 2.05 -14.62 -18.76
N LEU A 404 1.24 -15.18 -19.66
CA LEU A 404 -0.20 -14.96 -19.75
C LEU A 404 -0.94 -16.11 -19.06
N LEU A 405 -1.41 -15.87 -17.83
CA LEU A 405 -2.01 -16.90 -16.98
C LEU A 405 -3.51 -17.14 -17.25
N CYS A 406 -4.13 -16.26 -18.04
CA CYS A 406 -5.57 -16.21 -18.27
C CYS A 406 -5.90 -15.20 -19.39
N ALA A 407 -7.15 -15.20 -19.85
CA ALA A 407 -7.60 -14.25 -20.86
C ALA A 407 -7.63 -12.82 -20.30
N ASP A 408 -7.08 -11.87 -21.07
CA ASP A 408 -7.04 -10.46 -20.68
C ASP A 408 -8.41 -9.78 -20.86
N VAL A 409 -8.99 -9.32 -19.75
CA VAL A 409 -10.25 -8.56 -19.68
C VAL A 409 -10.03 -7.11 -19.25
N SER A 410 -8.81 -6.58 -19.40
CA SER A 410 -8.46 -5.20 -19.02
C SER A 410 -9.36 -4.15 -19.65
N ASN A 411 -9.85 -4.39 -20.88
CA ASN A 411 -10.78 -3.50 -21.58
C ASN A 411 -12.13 -3.31 -20.88
N ARG A 412 -12.48 -4.18 -19.92
CA ARG A 412 -13.70 -4.09 -19.11
C ARG A 412 -13.50 -3.34 -17.79
N ILE A 413 -12.28 -2.87 -17.49
CA ILE A 413 -11.95 -2.17 -16.25
C ILE A 413 -11.51 -0.73 -16.55
N SER A 414 -12.40 0.24 -16.30
CA SER A 414 -12.18 1.63 -16.71
C SER A 414 -11.47 2.51 -15.67
N TRP A 415 -11.28 2.03 -14.45
CA TRP A 415 -10.74 2.82 -13.33
C TRP A 415 -9.22 2.68 -13.12
N LEU A 416 -8.53 1.94 -13.99
CA LEU A 416 -7.09 1.72 -13.92
C LEU A 416 -6.30 2.85 -14.60
N LEU A 417 -5.21 3.28 -13.95
CA LEU A 417 -4.35 4.38 -14.43
C LEU A 417 -2.94 3.93 -14.87
N TRP A 418 -2.75 2.63 -15.11
CA TRP A 418 -1.46 2.06 -15.47
C TRP A 418 -1.11 2.21 -16.96
N SER A 419 0.14 1.87 -17.31
CA SER A 419 0.60 1.76 -18.70
C SER A 419 0.82 0.28 -19.03
N PRO A 420 -0.26 -0.49 -19.33
CA PRO A 420 -0.25 -1.96 -19.26
C PRO A 420 0.76 -2.62 -20.20
N ASN A 421 1.03 -2.01 -21.35
CA ASN A 421 1.96 -2.56 -22.36
C ASN A 421 3.43 -2.16 -22.14
N ASN A 422 3.75 -1.36 -21.11
CA ASN A 422 5.13 -0.95 -20.85
C ASN A 422 5.89 -2.05 -20.09
N LEU A 423 6.72 -2.81 -20.82
CA LEU A 423 7.49 -3.94 -20.26
C LEU A 423 8.43 -3.51 -19.13
N THR A 424 9.13 -2.37 -19.27
CA THR A 424 10.06 -1.86 -18.25
C THR A 424 9.35 -1.51 -16.95
N LEU A 425 8.13 -0.95 -17.04
CA LEU A 425 7.29 -0.63 -15.88
C LEU A 425 6.48 -1.85 -15.38
N GLY A 426 6.70 -3.02 -15.98
CA GLY A 426 5.99 -4.27 -15.75
C GLY A 426 4.73 -4.38 -16.59
N TYR A 427 4.74 -5.26 -17.59
CA TYR A 427 3.55 -5.58 -18.38
C TYR A 427 2.41 -5.98 -17.45
N SER A 428 1.22 -5.43 -17.65
CA SER A 428 0.10 -5.62 -16.73
C SER A 428 -1.20 -5.92 -17.47
N TYR A 429 -2.02 -6.80 -16.91
CA TYR A 429 -3.29 -7.24 -17.49
C TYR A 429 -4.26 -7.69 -16.40
N VAL A 430 -5.53 -7.94 -16.78
CA VAL A 430 -6.59 -8.31 -15.84
C VAL A 430 -7.20 -9.64 -16.25
N CYS A 431 -7.52 -10.48 -15.27
CA CYS A 431 -8.24 -11.71 -15.47
C CYS A 431 -9.51 -11.79 -14.62
N GLU A 432 -10.45 -12.60 -15.10
CA GLU A 432 -11.53 -13.09 -14.25
C GLU A 432 -10.97 -14.07 -13.20
N VAL A 433 -11.50 -14.00 -11.97
CA VAL A 433 -10.98 -14.79 -10.83
C VAL A 433 -11.02 -16.29 -11.09
N ASN A 434 -12.11 -16.79 -11.70
CA ASN A 434 -12.27 -18.22 -11.95
C ASN A 434 -11.31 -18.73 -13.03
N ASP A 435 -10.94 -17.90 -14.00
CA ASP A 435 -9.94 -18.26 -15.00
C ASP A 435 -8.54 -18.32 -14.38
N PHE A 436 -8.17 -17.26 -13.65
CA PHE A 436 -6.89 -17.17 -12.95
C PHE A 436 -6.62 -18.34 -11.99
N ARG A 437 -7.64 -18.79 -11.23
CA ARG A 437 -7.50 -19.91 -10.29
C ARG A 437 -7.07 -21.23 -10.93
N ARG A 438 -7.37 -21.42 -12.22
CA ARG A 438 -6.94 -22.62 -12.94
C ARG A 438 -5.42 -22.66 -13.11
N ALA A 439 -4.79 -21.50 -13.27
CA ALA A 439 -3.34 -21.36 -13.37
C ALA A 439 -2.67 -21.25 -11.99
N VAL A 440 -3.33 -20.64 -11.01
CA VAL A 440 -2.75 -20.34 -9.68
C VAL A 440 -3.59 -20.97 -8.57
N PRO A 441 -3.42 -22.27 -8.28
CA PRO A 441 -4.20 -22.98 -7.26
C PRO A 441 -3.86 -22.56 -5.82
N THR A 442 -2.80 -21.77 -5.62
CA THR A 442 -2.43 -21.22 -4.31
C THR A 442 -3.39 -20.15 -3.82
N LEU A 443 -4.17 -19.51 -4.72
CA LEU A 443 -5.19 -18.54 -4.35
C LEU A 443 -6.32 -19.21 -3.55
N PRO A 444 -6.65 -18.74 -2.34
CA PRO A 444 -7.74 -19.32 -1.56
C PRO A 444 -9.10 -19.32 -2.29
N GLY A 445 -9.91 -20.34 -1.99
CA GLY A 445 -11.26 -20.48 -2.51
C GLY A 445 -12.23 -19.46 -1.90
N PHE A 446 -13.01 -18.79 -2.75
CA PHE A 446 -14.15 -17.95 -2.38
C PHE A 446 -15.09 -17.81 -3.59
N THR A 447 -16.39 -17.64 -3.35
CA THR A 447 -17.39 -17.54 -4.41
C THR A 447 -17.27 -16.21 -5.16
N VAL A 448 -17.24 -16.26 -6.49
CA VAL A 448 -17.26 -15.07 -7.36
C VAL A 448 -18.34 -15.25 -8.41
N THR A 449 -19.21 -14.26 -8.55
CA THR A 449 -20.37 -14.31 -9.47
C THR A 449 -20.27 -13.33 -10.62
N SER A 450 -19.38 -12.32 -10.54
CA SER A 450 -19.20 -11.34 -11.60
C SER A 450 -17.81 -10.69 -11.58
N LEU A 451 -17.45 -10.00 -12.66
CA LEU A 451 -16.25 -9.18 -12.74
C LEU A 451 -16.43 -7.89 -11.91
N LEU A 452 -15.35 -7.40 -11.29
CA LEU A 452 -15.32 -6.12 -10.57
C LEU A 452 -15.02 -4.95 -11.54
N THR A 453 -16.06 -4.43 -12.19
CA THR A 453 -15.96 -3.34 -13.18
C THR A 453 -15.93 -1.94 -12.58
#